data_AF-A0A7C3X9H3-F1
#
_entry.id   AF-A0A7C3X9H3-F1
#
_cell.length_a   1.000
_cell.length_b   1.000
_cell.length_c   1.000
_cell.angle_alpha   90.00
_cell.angle_beta   90.00
_cell.angle_gamma   90.00
#
_symmetry.space_group_name_H-M   'P 1'
#
loop_
_entity.id
_entity.type
_entity.pdbx_description
1 polymer ?
#
loop_
_entity_poly.entity_id
_entity_poly.type
_entity_poly.pdbx_seq_one_letter_code
_entity_poly.pdbx_strand_id
1 'polypeptide(L)'
;MMRPDVLTAMLVRMAHHKPLRRILLRQIDKQVYKGLVNPASPDPEMVQLRRYQYLSAMLHCVARGIDKGIVSPQVVERIVDVFVRSSLIGDDQGRQRCFETFQAKYGQLPPTFIVVSPTQRCNLQCIGCYADSSAHQAATLPYELVDRVLSDAHDIFGCRFITISGGEPLLYRSNGKTLLDLFRKYNDIFFLFYTNGTLIDQETAKVLHELGNVTPAISVEGYQEQTDGRRGKGVFKRILDGLEQLRRYGVPFGISVTATSQNADLLSEDRFYEYYFEQEGACYMWMFQLMPIGRGQDELSLMVSPEKRVQLFRQWERMLAEKRYCVADFWNSGVLAKGCIAYGRSGGYIYVDWHGHVTPCVFIPYYVDTVQELYAQGKTLADALFSEFMIRGRQWQNEYGLANPHRPGNWLMPCSIRDHYDHFRGCIVTADVRPQDQKAMEGLQSEDFHRVMCEYDRQLEELTSPIWQQEYLQEGKIHQPVGVSR
;
A
#
# COMPACT_ATOMS: atom_id res chain seq x y z
N MET A 1 27.00 -5.85 -5.37
CA MET A 1 25.58 -6.26 -5.39
C MET A 1 25.47 -7.54 -6.22
N MET A 2 24.67 -8.53 -5.80
CA MET A 2 24.49 -9.77 -6.57
C MET A 2 23.79 -9.44 -7.89
N ARG A 3 24.23 -10.04 -9.00
CA ARG A 3 23.57 -9.81 -10.29
C ARG A 3 22.11 -10.29 -10.22
N PRO A 4 21.14 -9.56 -10.79
CA PRO A 4 19.73 -9.89 -10.57
C PRO A 4 19.34 -11.28 -11.09
N ASP A 5 20.04 -11.80 -12.10
CA ASP A 5 19.88 -13.15 -12.69
C ASP A 5 20.17 -14.26 -11.68
N VAL A 6 21.21 -14.05 -10.88
CA VAL A 6 21.56 -14.97 -9.80
C VAL A 6 20.51 -14.93 -8.70
N LEU A 7 20.03 -13.74 -8.31
CA LEU A 7 18.98 -13.59 -7.30
C LEU A 7 17.67 -14.29 -7.73
N THR A 8 17.30 -14.12 -8.99
CA THR A 8 16.13 -14.75 -9.61
C THR A 8 16.23 -16.26 -9.55
N ALA A 9 17.33 -16.82 -10.04
CA ALA A 9 17.54 -18.26 -10.04
C ALA A 9 17.48 -18.83 -8.61
N MET A 10 17.97 -18.07 -7.62
CA MET A 10 17.87 -18.46 -6.21
C MET A 10 16.43 -18.41 -5.69
N LEU A 11 15.64 -17.40 -6.04
CA LEU A 11 14.23 -17.29 -5.64
C LEU A 11 13.38 -18.41 -6.24
N VAL A 12 13.55 -18.69 -7.54
CA VAL A 12 12.85 -19.81 -8.22
C VAL A 12 13.28 -21.14 -7.59
N ARG A 13 14.58 -21.39 -7.40
CA ARG A 13 15.05 -22.62 -6.74
C ARG A 13 14.53 -22.76 -5.30
N MET A 14 14.43 -21.65 -4.57
CA MET A 14 13.86 -21.61 -3.22
C MET A 14 12.39 -22.05 -3.22
N ALA A 15 11.64 -21.68 -4.28
CA ALA A 15 10.25 -22.08 -4.43
C ALA A 15 10.11 -23.60 -4.65
N HIS A 16 10.93 -24.19 -5.53
CA HIS A 16 10.78 -25.60 -5.93
C HIS A 16 11.51 -26.62 -5.05
N HIS A 17 12.61 -26.26 -4.38
CA HIS A 17 13.46 -27.23 -3.68
C HIS A 17 13.39 -27.13 -2.15
N LYS A 18 12.44 -27.87 -1.54
CA LYS A 18 12.24 -27.90 -0.07
C LYS A 18 13.52 -28.11 0.76
N PRO A 19 14.44 -29.06 0.43
CA PRO A 19 15.66 -29.26 1.23
C PRO A 19 16.64 -28.06 1.18
N LEU A 20 16.66 -27.34 0.05
CA LEU A 20 17.55 -26.20 -0.17
C LEU A 20 16.93 -24.87 0.27
N ARG A 21 15.61 -24.80 0.41
CA ARG A 21 14.85 -23.58 0.73
C ARG A 21 15.42 -22.82 1.92
N ARG A 22 15.69 -23.51 3.03
CA ARG A 22 16.22 -22.89 4.26
C ARG A 22 17.63 -22.31 4.05
N ILE A 23 18.45 -22.95 3.22
CA ILE A 23 19.81 -22.48 2.91
C ILE A 23 19.73 -21.27 1.99
N LEU A 24 18.94 -21.36 0.91
CA LEU A 24 18.74 -20.28 -0.05
C LEU A 24 18.12 -19.05 0.61
N LEU A 25 17.10 -19.22 1.46
CA LEU A 25 16.48 -18.12 2.20
C LEU A 25 17.52 -17.37 3.04
N ARG A 26 18.36 -18.07 3.80
CA ARG A 26 19.44 -17.45 4.59
C ARG A 26 20.45 -16.72 3.72
N GLN A 27 20.78 -17.26 2.55
CA GLN A 27 21.72 -16.61 1.63
C GLN A 27 21.11 -15.35 1.02
N ILE A 28 19.85 -15.40 0.57
CA ILE A 28 19.13 -14.25 0.02
C ILE A 28 18.99 -13.17 1.09
N ASP A 29 18.54 -13.53 2.29
CA ASP A 29 18.38 -12.62 3.43
C ASP A 29 19.67 -11.86 3.77
N LYS A 30 20.81 -12.57 3.81
CA LYS A 30 22.13 -11.97 4.00
C LYS A 30 22.51 -11.00 2.87
N GLN A 31 22.10 -11.27 1.63
CA GLN A 31 22.36 -10.37 0.50
C GLN A 31 21.45 -9.13 0.54
N VAL A 32 20.19 -9.29 0.93
CA VAL A 32 19.26 -8.17 1.15
C VAL A 32 19.81 -7.25 2.25
N TYR A 33 20.27 -7.80 3.37
CA TYR A 33 20.92 -7.02 4.42
C TYR A 33 22.11 -6.21 3.89
N LYS A 34 23.05 -6.85 3.20
CA LYS A 34 24.22 -6.17 2.62
C LYS A 34 23.88 -5.12 1.56
N GLY A 35 22.75 -5.29 0.86
CA GLY A 35 22.30 -4.36 -0.17
C GLY A 35 21.60 -3.13 0.38
N LEU A 36 20.92 -3.26 1.52
CA LEU A 36 20.12 -2.18 2.11
C LEU A 36 20.80 -1.48 3.29
N VAL A 37 21.59 -2.20 4.08
CA VAL A 37 22.27 -1.67 5.25
C VAL A 37 23.73 -1.39 4.88
N ASN A 38 24.01 -0.10 4.65
CA ASN A 38 25.31 0.39 4.24
C ASN A 38 25.66 1.67 5.04
N PRO A 39 26.77 1.67 5.80
CA PRO A 39 27.22 2.86 6.53
C PRO A 39 27.48 4.09 5.66
N ALA A 40 27.70 3.92 4.34
CA ALA A 40 27.88 5.03 3.40
C ALA A 40 26.56 5.61 2.86
N SER A 41 25.41 5.01 3.18
CA SER A 41 24.10 5.54 2.79
C SER A 41 23.80 6.83 3.55
N PRO A 42 23.17 7.84 2.91
CA PRO A 42 22.78 9.05 3.60
C PRO A 42 21.59 8.86 4.55
N ASP A 43 20.83 7.78 4.39
CA ASP A 43 19.65 7.48 5.22
C ASP A 43 20.06 7.07 6.65
N PRO A 44 19.28 7.41 7.69
CA PRO A 44 19.57 6.96 9.04
C PRO A 44 19.64 5.43 9.15
N GLU A 45 20.56 4.90 9.95
CA GLU A 45 20.81 3.45 10.06
C GLU A 45 19.54 2.67 10.41
N MET A 46 18.73 3.19 11.34
CA MET A 46 17.47 2.54 11.73
C MET A 46 16.48 2.47 10.57
N VAL A 47 16.42 3.48 9.70
CA VAL A 47 15.58 3.45 8.48
C VAL A 47 16.04 2.31 7.56
N GLN A 48 17.35 2.17 7.36
CA GLN A 48 17.92 1.08 6.55
C GLN A 48 17.59 -0.29 7.15
N LEU A 49 17.72 -0.42 8.47
CA LEU A 49 17.41 -1.66 9.19
C LEU A 49 15.92 -2.04 9.08
N ARG A 50 15.00 -1.08 9.23
CA ARG A 50 13.55 -1.32 9.08
C ARG A 50 13.19 -1.77 7.67
N ARG A 51 13.81 -1.17 6.63
CA ARG A 51 13.65 -1.60 5.23
C ARG A 51 14.13 -3.03 5.01
N TYR A 52 15.28 -3.39 5.58
CA TYR A 52 15.76 -4.78 5.56
C TYR A 52 14.78 -5.73 6.26
N GLN A 53 14.34 -5.40 7.47
CA GLN A 53 13.43 -6.25 8.25
C GLN A 53 12.11 -6.49 7.52
N TYR A 54 11.56 -5.47 6.86
CA TYR A 54 10.36 -5.62 6.04
C TYR A 54 10.56 -6.59 4.87
N LEU A 55 11.64 -6.44 4.08
CA LEU A 55 11.92 -7.36 2.97
C LEU A 55 12.25 -8.78 3.46
N SER A 56 12.97 -8.90 4.57
CA SER A 56 13.23 -10.19 5.23
C SER A 56 11.92 -10.86 5.63
N ALA A 57 11.03 -10.14 6.31
CA ALA A 57 9.71 -10.64 6.71
C ALA A 57 8.89 -11.11 5.50
N MET A 58 8.89 -10.35 4.39
CA MET A 58 8.24 -10.76 3.14
C MET A 58 8.78 -12.09 2.61
N LEU A 59 10.11 -12.23 2.50
CA LEU A 59 10.75 -13.48 2.04
C LEU A 59 10.40 -14.67 2.95
N HIS A 60 10.41 -14.44 4.26
CA HIS A 60 10.06 -15.45 5.25
C HIS A 60 8.59 -15.88 5.17
N CYS A 61 7.65 -14.96 4.97
CA CYS A 61 6.24 -15.27 4.78
C CYS A 61 6.01 -16.08 3.50
N VAL A 62 6.62 -15.70 2.38
CA VAL A 62 6.53 -16.45 1.12
C VAL A 62 7.09 -17.87 1.30
N ALA A 63 8.28 -18.02 1.88
CA ALA A 63 8.88 -19.33 2.13
C ALA A 63 7.98 -20.22 3.02
N ARG A 64 7.38 -19.64 4.08
CA ARG A 64 6.45 -20.32 4.98
C ARG A 64 5.17 -20.76 4.26
N GLY A 65 4.61 -19.90 3.42
CA GLY A 65 3.43 -20.22 2.60
C GLY A 65 3.68 -21.41 1.66
N ILE A 66 4.86 -21.47 1.05
CA ILE A 66 5.26 -22.59 0.18
C ILE A 66 5.51 -23.86 1.01
N ASP A 67 6.17 -23.75 2.18
CA ASP A 67 6.40 -24.89 3.10
C ASP A 67 5.10 -25.56 3.56
N LYS A 68 4.06 -24.74 3.80
CA LYS A 68 2.71 -25.20 4.19
C LYS A 68 1.85 -25.68 3.01
N GLY A 69 2.33 -25.55 1.77
CA GLY A 69 1.55 -25.87 0.56
C GLY A 69 0.40 -24.90 0.28
N ILE A 70 0.40 -23.74 0.93
CA ILE A 70 -0.62 -22.68 0.78
C ILE A 70 -0.34 -21.81 -0.45
N VAL A 71 0.94 -21.67 -0.81
CA VAL A 71 1.36 -20.89 -1.98
C VAL A 71 1.94 -21.84 -3.02
N SER A 72 1.37 -21.78 -4.22
CA SER A 72 1.84 -22.55 -5.37
C SER A 72 3.22 -22.04 -5.84
N PRO A 73 4.22 -22.93 -6.01
CA PRO A 73 5.50 -22.55 -6.60
C PRO A 73 5.36 -21.93 -8.00
N GLN A 74 4.38 -22.37 -8.80
CA GLN A 74 4.10 -21.81 -10.12
C GLN A 74 3.68 -20.33 -10.03
N VAL A 75 2.84 -19.98 -9.06
CA VAL A 75 2.46 -18.57 -8.84
C VAL A 75 3.67 -17.75 -8.38
N VAL A 76 4.53 -18.31 -7.53
CA VAL A 76 5.78 -17.63 -7.12
C VAL A 76 6.71 -17.41 -8.31
N GLU A 77 6.84 -18.38 -9.21
CA GLU A 77 7.61 -18.24 -10.45
C GLU A 77 7.03 -17.13 -11.32
N ARG A 78 5.71 -17.02 -11.44
CA ARG A 78 5.05 -15.91 -12.16
C ARG A 78 5.30 -14.55 -11.51
N ILE A 79 5.20 -14.46 -10.19
CA ILE A 79 5.52 -13.24 -9.45
C ILE A 79 6.98 -12.83 -9.71
N VAL A 80 7.90 -13.78 -9.55
CA VAL A 80 9.33 -13.55 -9.83
C VAL A 80 9.51 -13.13 -11.28
N ASP A 81 8.88 -13.80 -12.25
CA ASP A 81 8.93 -13.43 -13.66
C ASP A 81 8.46 -12.00 -13.91
N VAL A 82 7.37 -11.55 -13.31
CA VAL A 82 6.89 -10.17 -13.48
C VAL A 82 7.90 -9.15 -12.94
N PHE A 83 8.44 -9.38 -11.73
CA PHE A 83 9.41 -8.46 -11.11
C PHE A 83 10.85 -8.59 -11.65
N VAL A 84 11.17 -9.69 -12.33
CA VAL A 84 12.51 -9.98 -12.84
C VAL A 84 12.61 -9.78 -14.35
N ARG A 85 11.59 -10.11 -15.15
CA ARG A 85 11.57 -9.75 -16.59
C ARG A 85 11.63 -8.24 -16.76
N SER A 86 11.06 -7.49 -15.82
CA SER A 86 11.25 -6.05 -15.71
C SER A 86 12.69 -5.61 -15.40
N SER A 87 13.62 -6.55 -15.15
CA SER A 87 15.00 -6.27 -14.71
C SER A 87 16.09 -7.03 -15.49
N LEU A 88 15.80 -8.04 -16.33
CA LEU A 88 16.86 -8.94 -16.86
C LEU A 88 16.70 -9.51 -18.27
N ILE A 89 15.48 -9.74 -18.77
CA ILE A 89 15.30 -10.47 -20.02
C ILE A 89 14.29 -9.72 -20.88
N GLY A 90 14.78 -8.67 -21.56
CA GLY A 90 14.11 -8.05 -22.71
C GLY A 90 13.33 -6.75 -22.46
N ASP A 91 12.86 -6.47 -21.23
CA ASP A 91 12.01 -5.29 -20.94
C ASP A 91 12.62 -4.27 -19.95
N ASP A 92 13.86 -4.48 -19.49
CA ASP A 92 14.58 -3.42 -18.76
C ASP A 92 14.77 -2.19 -19.66
N GLN A 93 14.89 -2.37 -20.99
CA GLN A 93 14.87 -1.25 -21.94
C GLN A 93 13.51 -0.54 -21.99
N GLY A 94 12.39 -1.24 -21.85
CA GLY A 94 11.06 -0.63 -21.96
C GLY A 94 10.76 0.28 -20.78
N ARG A 95 10.88 -0.27 -19.56
CA ARG A 95 10.68 0.50 -18.32
C ARG A 95 11.73 1.60 -18.15
N GLN A 96 13.02 1.30 -18.37
CA GLN A 96 14.08 2.31 -18.28
C GLN A 96 13.85 3.43 -19.32
N ARG A 97 13.42 3.10 -20.54
CA ARG A 97 13.07 4.09 -21.56
C ARG A 97 11.86 4.91 -21.17
N CYS A 98 10.85 4.34 -20.51
CA CYS A 98 9.74 5.11 -19.96
C CYS A 98 10.26 6.15 -18.95
N PHE A 99 11.13 5.73 -18.02
CA PHE A 99 11.73 6.60 -17.01
C PHE A 99 12.58 7.71 -17.64
N GLU A 100 13.44 7.37 -18.59
CA GLU A 100 14.30 8.32 -19.32
C GLU A 100 13.47 9.31 -20.15
N THR A 101 12.46 8.81 -20.88
CA THR A 101 11.56 9.65 -21.69
C THR A 101 10.75 10.58 -20.81
N PHE A 102 10.23 10.07 -19.69
CA PHE A 102 9.48 10.86 -18.73
C PHE A 102 10.37 11.93 -18.08
N GLN A 103 11.57 11.56 -17.63
CA GLN A 103 12.52 12.50 -17.06
C GLN A 103 12.96 13.57 -18.06
N ALA A 104 13.22 13.20 -19.32
CA ALA A 104 13.58 14.14 -20.37
C ALA A 104 12.44 15.13 -20.67
N LYS A 105 11.17 14.67 -20.63
CA LYS A 105 10.01 15.51 -20.90
C LYS A 105 9.61 16.40 -19.72
N TYR A 106 9.69 15.88 -18.50
CA TYR A 106 9.09 16.51 -17.32
C TYR A 106 10.08 16.94 -16.23
N GLY A 107 11.38 16.63 -16.37
CA GLY A 107 12.42 17.02 -15.42
C GLY A 107 12.39 16.27 -14.08
N GLN A 108 11.52 15.28 -13.91
CA GLN A 108 11.39 14.45 -12.72
C GLN A 108 11.12 12.99 -13.10
N LEU A 109 11.37 12.05 -12.20
CA LEU A 109 11.03 10.64 -12.42
C LEU A 109 9.52 10.38 -12.21
N PRO A 110 8.93 9.41 -12.93
CA PRO A 110 7.50 9.10 -12.81
C PRO A 110 7.15 8.44 -11.46
N PRO A 111 5.86 8.39 -11.10
CA PRO A 111 5.40 7.53 -10.01
C PRO A 111 5.68 6.06 -10.32
N THR A 112 5.87 5.26 -9.27
CA THR A 112 6.27 3.84 -9.41
C THR A 112 5.10 2.89 -9.58
N PHE A 113 3.91 3.30 -9.12
CA PHE A 113 2.66 2.56 -9.28
C PHE A 113 1.49 3.54 -9.26
N ILE A 114 0.30 3.06 -9.59
CA ILE A 114 -0.95 3.80 -9.41
C ILE A 114 -1.95 2.96 -8.61
N VAL A 115 -2.92 3.65 -8.01
CA VAL A 115 -4.11 3.01 -7.44
C VAL A 115 -5.30 3.34 -8.33
N VAL A 116 -6.12 2.35 -8.67
CA VAL A 116 -7.35 2.56 -9.46
C VAL A 116 -8.54 1.93 -8.75
N SER A 117 -9.65 2.67 -8.66
CA SER A 117 -10.92 2.16 -8.18
C SER A 117 -11.98 2.26 -9.27
N PRO A 118 -12.17 1.21 -10.07
CA PRO A 118 -13.01 1.30 -11.26
C PRO A 118 -14.52 1.34 -10.96
N THR A 119 -14.94 1.04 -9.72
CA THR A 119 -16.34 1.10 -9.30
C THR A 119 -16.47 1.49 -7.83
N GLN A 120 -17.50 2.28 -7.51
CA GLN A 120 -17.95 2.56 -6.13
C GLN A 120 -18.92 1.51 -5.61
N ARG A 121 -19.45 0.65 -6.49
CA ARG A 121 -20.45 -0.34 -6.11
C ARG A 121 -19.84 -1.35 -5.14
N CYS A 122 -20.55 -1.63 -4.05
CA CYS A 122 -20.14 -2.61 -3.05
C CYS A 122 -21.34 -3.45 -2.59
N ASN A 123 -21.14 -4.73 -2.30
CA ASN A 123 -22.18 -5.59 -1.72
C ASN A 123 -22.28 -5.49 -0.19
N LEU A 124 -21.48 -4.62 0.43
CA LEU A 124 -21.50 -4.31 1.86
C LEU A 124 -21.68 -2.80 2.08
N GLN A 125 -21.99 -2.41 3.31
CA GLN A 125 -22.13 -1.01 3.74
C GLN A 125 -21.43 -0.81 5.09
N CYS A 126 -20.10 -0.94 5.09
CA CYS A 126 -19.31 -0.90 6.32
C CYS A 126 -19.43 0.45 7.06
N ILE A 127 -19.41 0.39 8.40
CA ILE A 127 -19.29 1.56 9.28
C ILE A 127 -17.93 2.21 9.05
N GLY A 128 -17.90 3.53 8.86
CA GLY A 128 -16.66 4.28 8.62
C GLY A 128 -15.95 3.94 7.31
N CYS A 129 -16.71 3.69 6.23
CA CYS A 129 -16.14 3.46 4.90
C CYS A 129 -15.67 4.78 4.27
N TYR A 130 -14.37 4.87 3.97
CA TYR A 130 -13.75 6.05 3.38
C TYR A 130 -14.33 6.43 2.00
N ALA A 131 -14.83 5.44 1.26
CA ALA A 131 -15.31 5.57 -0.12
C ALA A 131 -16.83 5.82 -0.22
N ASP A 132 -17.55 5.80 0.91
CA ASP A 132 -19.01 5.80 0.97
C ASP A 132 -19.69 4.76 0.03
N SER A 133 -19.01 3.64 -0.20
CA SER A 133 -19.47 2.59 -1.09
C SER A 133 -20.65 1.80 -0.49
N SER A 134 -21.60 1.42 -1.34
CA SER A 134 -22.76 0.60 -0.99
C SER A 134 -23.37 -0.07 -2.23
N ALA A 135 -24.42 -0.87 -2.03
CA ALA A 135 -25.14 -1.50 -3.14
C ALA A 135 -25.95 -0.50 -3.96
N HIS A 136 -26.22 0.69 -3.40
CA HIS A 136 -26.97 1.76 -4.04
C HIS A 136 -26.11 2.67 -4.91
N GLN A 137 -24.78 2.59 -4.77
CA GLN A 137 -23.86 3.35 -5.63
C GLN A 137 -23.79 2.72 -7.02
N ALA A 138 -23.89 3.57 -8.05
CA ALA A 138 -23.86 3.16 -9.44
C ALA A 138 -22.57 3.58 -10.17
N ALA A 139 -21.79 4.49 -9.59
CA ALA A 139 -20.61 5.06 -10.25
C ALA A 139 -19.59 3.96 -10.59
N THR A 140 -19.29 3.84 -11.88
CA THR A 140 -18.42 2.82 -12.46
C THR A 140 -17.81 3.39 -13.73
N LEU A 141 -16.48 3.27 -13.88
CA LEU A 141 -15.79 3.70 -15.08
C LEU A 141 -16.10 2.76 -16.26
N PRO A 142 -16.19 3.29 -17.50
CA PRO A 142 -16.16 2.47 -18.70
C PRO A 142 -14.90 1.61 -18.78
N TYR A 143 -15.00 0.38 -19.30
CA TYR A 143 -13.87 -0.53 -19.45
C TYR A 143 -12.71 0.11 -20.22
N GLU A 144 -13.02 0.80 -21.30
CA GLU A 144 -12.06 1.44 -22.19
C GLU A 144 -11.30 2.56 -21.48
N LEU A 145 -11.95 3.23 -20.51
CA LEU A 145 -11.32 4.27 -19.73
C LEU A 145 -10.35 3.69 -18.70
N VAL A 146 -10.76 2.63 -17.98
CA VAL A 146 -9.86 1.90 -17.08
C VAL A 146 -8.67 1.32 -17.85
N ASP A 147 -8.94 0.73 -19.01
CA ASP A 147 -7.92 0.18 -19.89
C ASP A 147 -6.89 1.24 -20.32
N ARG A 148 -7.36 2.45 -20.70
CA ARG A 148 -6.47 3.57 -21.04
C ARG A 148 -5.65 4.06 -19.85
N VAL A 149 -6.23 4.12 -18.66
CA VAL A 149 -5.51 4.48 -17.42
C VAL A 149 -4.40 3.48 -17.12
N LEU A 150 -4.66 2.16 -17.28
CA LEU A 150 -3.65 1.13 -17.10
C LEU A 150 -2.56 1.19 -18.18
N SER A 151 -2.92 1.50 -19.43
CA SER A 151 -1.95 1.72 -20.52
C SER A 151 -1.07 2.94 -20.24
N ASP A 152 -1.62 4.08 -19.82
CA ASP A 152 -0.80 5.25 -19.44
C ASP A 152 0.17 4.91 -18.29
N ALA A 153 -0.28 4.17 -17.27
CA ALA A 153 0.59 3.73 -16.20
C ALA A 153 1.70 2.78 -16.69
N HIS A 154 1.37 1.85 -17.58
CA HIS A 154 2.31 0.88 -18.13
C HIS A 154 3.34 1.53 -19.06
N ASP A 155 2.88 2.33 -20.02
CA ASP A 155 3.61 2.81 -21.19
C ASP A 155 4.25 4.19 -20.98
N ILE A 156 3.69 5.02 -20.10
CA ILE A 156 4.22 6.37 -19.82
C ILE A 156 5.00 6.37 -18.51
N PHE A 157 4.44 5.78 -17.45
CA PHE A 157 5.14 5.73 -16.16
C PHE A 157 6.09 4.54 -16.04
N GLY A 158 5.93 3.49 -16.85
CA GLY A 158 6.71 2.27 -16.70
C GLY A 158 6.31 1.45 -15.46
N CYS A 159 5.05 1.56 -15.01
CA CYS A 159 4.55 0.80 -13.87
C CYS A 159 4.50 -0.70 -14.22
N ARG A 160 4.97 -1.53 -13.27
CA ARG A 160 4.85 -3.00 -13.29
C ARG A 160 4.17 -3.54 -12.02
N PHE A 161 3.66 -2.62 -11.20
CA PHE A 161 2.84 -2.89 -10.04
C PHE A 161 1.67 -1.91 -10.06
N ILE A 162 0.44 -2.42 -9.90
CA ILE A 162 -0.76 -1.59 -9.83
C ILE A 162 -1.65 -2.12 -8.71
N THR A 163 -2.20 -1.20 -7.93
CA THR A 163 -3.16 -1.54 -6.88
C THR A 163 -4.57 -1.24 -7.37
N ILE A 164 -5.47 -2.21 -7.23
CA ILE A 164 -6.89 -2.02 -7.47
C ILE A 164 -7.63 -1.95 -6.14
N SER A 165 -8.44 -0.92 -5.98
CA SER A 165 -9.36 -0.76 -4.85
C SER A 165 -10.78 -0.64 -5.42
N GLY A 166 -11.75 -0.23 -4.61
CA GLY A 166 -13.08 0.15 -5.07
C GLY A 166 -14.01 0.47 -3.93
N GLY A 167 -15.31 0.44 -4.24
CA GLY A 167 -16.22 -0.36 -3.43
C GLY A 167 -15.74 -1.81 -3.36
N GLU A 168 -16.38 -2.75 -4.05
CA GLU A 168 -15.91 -4.13 -4.18
C GLU A 168 -15.40 -4.40 -5.60
N PRO A 169 -14.08 -4.56 -5.82
CA PRO A 169 -13.51 -4.76 -7.15
C PRO A 169 -14.13 -5.91 -7.94
N LEU A 170 -14.47 -7.03 -7.30
CA LEU A 170 -15.02 -8.19 -7.99
C LEU A 170 -16.43 -7.94 -8.58
N LEU A 171 -17.12 -6.88 -8.16
CA LEU A 171 -18.37 -6.43 -8.76
C LEU A 171 -18.19 -5.59 -10.03
N TYR A 172 -16.97 -5.16 -10.36
CA TYR A 172 -16.73 -4.35 -11.54
C TYR A 172 -17.11 -5.11 -12.81
N ARG A 173 -18.04 -4.52 -13.57
CA ARG A 173 -18.50 -4.99 -14.88
C ARG A 173 -18.73 -3.77 -15.78
N SER A 174 -18.17 -3.80 -16.98
CA SER A 174 -18.40 -2.77 -17.99
C SER A 174 -18.23 -3.36 -19.38
N ASN A 175 -19.20 -3.13 -20.28
CA ASN A 175 -19.24 -3.68 -21.64
C ASN A 175 -18.97 -5.19 -21.71
N GLY A 176 -19.55 -5.97 -20.77
CA GLY A 176 -19.39 -7.42 -20.70
C GLY A 176 -18.02 -7.91 -20.19
N LYS A 177 -17.12 -6.99 -19.82
CA LYS A 177 -15.79 -7.29 -19.29
C LYS A 177 -15.68 -7.01 -17.80
N THR A 178 -14.66 -7.60 -17.19
CA THR A 178 -14.40 -7.63 -15.74
C THR A 178 -12.97 -7.16 -15.45
N LEU A 179 -12.61 -7.07 -14.16
CA LEU A 179 -11.21 -6.88 -13.76
C LEU A 179 -10.31 -8.05 -14.18
N LEU A 180 -10.82 -9.28 -14.19
CA LEU A 180 -10.04 -10.46 -14.57
C LEU A 180 -9.57 -10.36 -16.03
N ASP A 181 -10.32 -9.67 -16.89
CA ASP A 181 -9.92 -9.41 -18.28
C ASP A 181 -8.78 -8.40 -18.37
N LEU A 182 -8.73 -7.40 -17.49
CA LEU A 182 -7.60 -6.47 -17.39
C LEU A 182 -6.35 -7.17 -16.86
N PHE A 183 -6.47 -8.00 -15.83
CA PHE A 183 -5.35 -8.79 -15.30
C PHE A 183 -4.75 -9.73 -16.35
N ARG A 184 -5.61 -10.32 -17.19
CA ARG A 184 -5.18 -11.16 -18.32
C ARG A 184 -4.51 -10.36 -19.42
N LYS A 185 -5.01 -9.15 -19.73
CA LYS A 185 -4.44 -8.26 -20.75
C LYS A 185 -3.03 -7.77 -20.36
N TYR A 186 -2.87 -7.31 -19.13
CA TYR A 186 -1.62 -6.75 -18.60
C TYR A 186 -0.86 -7.82 -17.79
N ASN A 187 -0.49 -8.93 -18.44
CA ASN A 187 0.11 -10.10 -17.78
C ASN A 187 1.57 -9.89 -17.31
N ASP A 188 2.16 -8.75 -17.63
CA ASP A 188 3.47 -8.25 -17.21
C ASP A 188 3.38 -7.18 -16.10
N ILE A 189 2.15 -6.89 -15.62
CA ILE A 189 1.91 -6.10 -14.43
C ILE A 189 1.52 -7.03 -13.28
N PHE A 190 2.09 -6.80 -12.11
CA PHE A 190 1.64 -7.44 -10.87
C PHE A 190 0.53 -6.60 -10.22
N PHE A 191 -0.63 -7.21 -10.00
CA PHE A 191 -1.77 -6.55 -9.39
C PHE A 191 -1.92 -6.94 -7.92
N LEU A 192 -2.12 -5.94 -7.06
CA LEU A 192 -2.70 -6.15 -5.74
C LEU A 192 -4.12 -5.62 -5.78
N PHE A 193 -5.11 -6.34 -5.24
CA PHE A 193 -6.45 -5.78 -5.10
C PHE A 193 -7.06 -5.94 -3.72
N TYR A 194 -7.67 -4.88 -3.20
CA TYR A 194 -8.39 -4.90 -1.92
C TYR A 194 -9.81 -5.40 -2.13
N THR A 195 -10.21 -6.46 -1.43
CA THR A 195 -11.56 -7.03 -1.54
C THR A 195 -12.11 -7.33 -0.16
N ASN A 196 -13.43 -7.31 -0.01
CA ASN A 196 -14.10 -7.77 1.20
C ASN A 196 -14.12 -9.31 1.32
N GLY A 197 -13.65 -10.03 0.30
CA GLY A 197 -13.47 -11.49 0.29
C GLY A 197 -14.76 -12.28 0.09
N THR A 198 -15.93 -11.66 0.21
CA THR A 198 -17.22 -12.37 0.20
C THR A 198 -17.64 -12.94 -1.16
N LEU A 199 -16.93 -12.56 -2.22
CA LEU A 199 -17.15 -13.02 -3.60
C LEU A 199 -16.03 -13.95 -4.09
N ILE A 200 -15.11 -14.35 -3.22
CA ILE A 200 -14.06 -15.31 -3.57
C ILE A 200 -14.61 -16.72 -3.40
N ASP A 201 -15.04 -17.28 -4.51
CA ASP A 201 -15.46 -18.67 -4.62
C ASP A 201 -14.41 -19.54 -5.32
N GLN A 202 -14.77 -20.80 -5.57
CA GLN A 202 -13.91 -21.78 -6.23
C GLN A 202 -13.47 -21.31 -7.62
N GLU A 203 -14.39 -20.73 -8.40
CA GLU A 203 -14.12 -20.27 -9.77
C GLU A 203 -13.17 -19.08 -9.76
N THR A 204 -13.43 -18.10 -8.89
CA THR A 204 -12.58 -16.93 -8.71
C THR A 204 -11.17 -17.34 -8.27
N ALA A 205 -11.04 -18.20 -7.26
CA ALA A 205 -9.73 -18.68 -6.80
C ALA A 205 -8.97 -19.44 -7.89
N LYS A 206 -9.66 -20.26 -8.69
CA LYS A 206 -9.07 -20.96 -9.83
C LYS A 206 -8.52 -19.98 -10.88
N VAL A 207 -9.30 -18.96 -11.26
CA VAL A 207 -8.85 -17.96 -12.25
C VAL A 207 -7.67 -17.15 -11.72
N LEU A 208 -7.68 -16.75 -10.44
CA LEU A 208 -6.55 -16.05 -9.82
C LEU A 208 -5.27 -16.90 -9.83
N HIS A 209 -5.38 -18.21 -9.59
CA HIS A 209 -4.26 -19.14 -9.71
C HIS A 209 -3.71 -19.19 -11.15
N GLU A 210 -4.59 -19.32 -12.14
CA GLU A 210 -4.21 -19.37 -13.56
C GLU A 210 -3.53 -18.08 -14.04
N LEU A 211 -4.00 -16.92 -13.57
CA LEU A 211 -3.42 -15.62 -13.87
C LEU A 211 -2.00 -15.49 -13.29
N GLY A 212 -1.82 -15.81 -12.01
CA GLY A 212 -0.52 -15.79 -11.33
C GLY A 212 0.15 -14.42 -11.17
N ASN A 213 -0.38 -13.36 -11.80
CA ASN A 213 0.10 -11.98 -11.72
C ASN A 213 -0.77 -11.09 -10.81
N VAL A 214 -1.60 -11.68 -9.95
CA VAL A 214 -2.51 -10.94 -9.08
C VAL A 214 -2.63 -11.57 -7.69
N THR A 215 -2.69 -10.74 -6.65
CA THR A 215 -2.92 -11.17 -5.26
C THR A 215 -4.04 -10.36 -4.59
N PRO A 216 -4.99 -11.02 -3.92
CA PRO A 216 -6.00 -10.33 -3.12
C PRO A 216 -5.48 -9.97 -1.72
N ALA A 217 -5.83 -8.78 -1.25
CA ALA A 217 -5.74 -8.37 0.15
C ALA A 217 -7.15 -8.35 0.77
N ILE A 218 -7.43 -9.32 1.64
CA ILE A 218 -8.76 -9.62 2.15
C ILE A 218 -9.07 -8.77 3.38
N SER A 219 -10.16 -8.01 3.30
CA SER A 219 -10.48 -7.03 4.32
C SER A 219 -11.14 -7.67 5.55
N VAL A 220 -10.52 -7.56 6.72
CA VAL A 220 -10.96 -8.17 7.99
C VAL A 220 -10.58 -7.26 9.17
N GLU A 221 -11.35 -7.24 10.27
CA GLU A 221 -11.12 -6.25 11.37
C GLU A 221 -10.62 -6.84 12.69
N GLY A 222 -10.46 -8.16 12.75
CA GLY A 222 -10.28 -8.90 13.99
C GLY A 222 -10.81 -10.31 13.82
N TYR A 223 -11.47 -10.84 14.84
CA TYR A 223 -12.21 -12.09 14.71
C TYR A 223 -13.64 -11.81 14.24
N GLN A 224 -14.55 -12.77 14.47
CA GLN A 224 -15.95 -12.64 14.07
C GLN A 224 -16.63 -11.39 14.63
N GLU A 225 -16.45 -11.10 15.92
CA GLU A 225 -17.08 -9.96 16.59
C GLU A 225 -16.70 -8.63 15.93
N GLN A 226 -15.40 -8.35 15.79
CA GLN A 226 -14.90 -7.09 15.24
C GLN A 226 -15.26 -6.97 13.76
N THR A 227 -15.13 -8.06 13.01
CA THR A 227 -15.39 -8.09 11.57
C THR A 227 -16.87 -7.91 11.27
N ASP A 228 -17.74 -8.70 11.90
CA ASP A 228 -19.18 -8.60 11.68
C ASP A 228 -19.74 -7.29 12.24
N GLY A 229 -19.20 -6.80 13.36
CA GLY A 229 -19.60 -5.53 13.97
C GLY A 229 -19.42 -4.32 13.04
N ARG A 230 -18.34 -4.30 12.24
CA ARG A 230 -18.09 -3.21 11.28
C ARG A 230 -18.66 -3.47 9.89
N ARG A 231 -18.62 -4.72 9.42
CA ARG A 231 -18.87 -5.07 8.00
C ARG A 231 -20.23 -5.72 7.75
N GLY A 232 -20.92 -6.13 8.81
CA GLY A 232 -22.22 -6.81 8.77
C GLY A 232 -22.14 -8.27 9.17
N LYS A 233 -23.24 -8.77 9.74
CA LYS A 233 -23.35 -10.15 10.26
C LYS A 233 -23.01 -11.21 9.21
N GLY A 234 -22.20 -12.19 9.58
CA GLY A 234 -21.80 -13.32 8.73
C GLY A 234 -20.78 -12.97 7.65
N VAL A 235 -20.17 -11.78 7.69
CA VAL A 235 -19.07 -11.43 6.78
C VAL A 235 -17.81 -12.22 7.14
N PHE A 236 -17.49 -12.37 8.42
CA PHE A 236 -16.31 -13.10 8.85
C PHE A 236 -16.29 -14.55 8.35
N LYS A 237 -17.44 -15.24 8.44
CA LYS A 237 -17.57 -16.60 7.91
C LYS A 237 -17.28 -16.65 6.41
N ARG A 238 -17.88 -15.74 5.63
CA ARG A 238 -17.66 -15.67 4.18
C ARG A 238 -16.21 -15.35 3.82
N ILE A 239 -15.53 -14.55 4.65
CA ILE A 239 -14.09 -14.31 4.51
C ILE A 239 -13.33 -15.63 4.68
N LEU A 240 -13.59 -16.40 5.75
CA LEU A 240 -12.91 -17.68 5.98
C LEU A 240 -13.16 -18.68 4.84
N ASP A 241 -14.39 -18.74 4.32
CA ASP A 241 -14.73 -19.57 3.15
C ASP A 241 -13.88 -19.16 1.93
N GLY A 242 -13.70 -17.85 1.69
CA GLY A 242 -12.86 -17.32 0.62
C GLY A 242 -11.36 -17.60 0.84
N LEU A 243 -10.86 -17.48 2.07
CA LEU A 243 -9.48 -17.85 2.42
C LEU A 243 -9.22 -19.33 2.16
N GLU A 244 -10.19 -20.20 2.47
CA GLU A 244 -10.11 -21.62 2.17
C GLU A 244 -9.95 -21.89 0.67
N GLN A 245 -10.73 -21.21 -0.18
CA GLN A 245 -10.59 -21.36 -1.63
C GLN A 245 -9.20 -20.90 -2.11
N LEU A 246 -8.70 -19.77 -1.63
CA LEU A 246 -7.36 -19.27 -2.01
C LEU A 246 -6.26 -20.26 -1.62
N ARG A 247 -6.31 -20.80 -0.39
CA ARG A 247 -5.38 -21.85 0.06
C ARG A 247 -5.47 -23.09 -0.81
N ARG A 248 -6.68 -23.57 -1.11
CA ARG A 248 -6.92 -24.78 -1.90
C ARG A 248 -6.32 -24.69 -3.30
N TYR A 249 -6.36 -23.51 -3.91
CA TYR A 249 -5.79 -23.25 -5.24
C TYR A 249 -4.36 -22.72 -5.20
N GLY A 250 -3.74 -22.59 -4.03
CA GLY A 250 -2.36 -22.14 -3.92
C GLY A 250 -2.16 -20.66 -4.25
N VAL A 251 -3.20 -19.82 -4.15
CA VAL A 251 -3.15 -18.39 -4.45
C VAL A 251 -2.60 -17.63 -3.23
N PRO A 252 -1.47 -16.91 -3.34
CA PRO A 252 -0.99 -16.08 -2.25
C PRO A 252 -1.96 -14.91 -2.02
N PHE A 253 -2.30 -14.69 -0.76
CA PHE A 253 -3.17 -13.60 -0.34
C PHE A 253 -2.61 -12.89 0.88
N GLY A 254 -3.04 -11.65 1.07
CA GLY A 254 -2.84 -10.92 2.31
C GLY A 254 -4.15 -10.65 3.03
N ILE A 255 -4.04 -10.10 4.23
CA ILE A 255 -5.16 -9.51 4.94
C ILE A 255 -5.03 -7.98 4.93
N SER A 256 -6.14 -7.27 4.94
CA SER A 256 -6.21 -5.82 5.05
C SER A 256 -7.09 -5.46 6.23
N VAL A 257 -6.56 -4.66 7.16
CA VAL A 257 -7.24 -4.35 8.42
C VAL A 257 -7.36 -2.85 8.55
N THR A 258 -8.52 -2.38 9.01
CA THR A 258 -8.70 -0.99 9.43
C THR A 258 -8.63 -0.94 10.96
N ALA A 259 -7.52 -0.43 11.48
CA ALA A 259 -7.39 -0.08 12.88
C ALA A 259 -8.36 1.06 13.23
N THR A 260 -9.12 0.84 14.29
CA THR A 260 -10.04 1.78 14.91
C THR A 260 -9.80 1.79 16.42
N SER A 261 -10.41 2.74 17.13
CA SER A 261 -10.41 2.72 18.60
C SER A 261 -11.00 1.45 19.19
N GLN A 262 -11.84 0.71 18.45
CA GLN A 262 -12.51 -0.50 18.91
C GLN A 262 -11.69 -1.79 18.75
N ASN A 263 -10.69 -1.83 17.86
CA ASN A 263 -9.86 -3.02 17.65
C ASN A 263 -8.36 -2.79 17.88
N ALA A 264 -7.91 -1.57 18.17
CA ALA A 264 -6.48 -1.26 18.37
C ALA A 264 -5.81 -2.12 19.45
N ASP A 265 -6.54 -2.45 20.52
CA ASP A 265 -6.06 -3.35 21.58
C ASP A 265 -5.80 -4.76 21.05
N LEU A 266 -6.77 -5.33 20.32
CA LEU A 266 -6.62 -6.63 19.67
C LEU A 266 -5.43 -6.63 18.69
N LEU A 267 -5.29 -5.56 17.92
CA LEU A 267 -4.20 -5.41 16.93
C LEU A 267 -2.83 -5.20 17.56
N SER A 268 -2.78 -4.96 18.87
CA SER A 268 -1.54 -4.86 19.64
C SER A 268 -1.11 -6.21 20.26
N GLU A 269 -1.84 -7.29 19.97
CA GLU A 269 -1.57 -8.62 20.51
C GLU A 269 -0.96 -9.56 19.45
N ASP A 270 0.07 -10.32 19.84
CA ASP A 270 0.71 -11.31 18.96
C ASP A 270 -0.26 -12.36 18.40
N ARG A 271 -1.23 -12.79 19.22
CA ARG A 271 -2.18 -13.85 18.86
C ARG A 271 -3.03 -13.51 17.63
N PHE A 272 -3.27 -12.22 17.39
CA PHE A 272 -3.97 -11.77 16.19
C PHE A 272 -3.14 -12.09 14.94
N TYR A 273 -1.85 -11.73 14.94
CA TYR A 273 -0.96 -11.99 13.81
C TYR A 273 -0.67 -13.47 13.65
N GLU A 274 -0.46 -14.20 14.75
CA GLU A 274 -0.26 -15.65 14.71
C GLU A 274 -1.46 -16.37 14.11
N TYR A 275 -2.69 -15.97 14.44
CA TYR A 275 -3.89 -16.52 13.82
C TYR A 275 -3.86 -16.36 12.29
N TYR A 276 -3.65 -15.15 11.78
CA TYR A 276 -3.71 -14.91 10.35
C TYR A 276 -2.50 -15.44 9.55
N PHE A 277 -1.28 -15.24 10.06
CA PHE A 277 -0.07 -15.67 9.36
C PHE A 277 0.21 -17.17 9.55
N GLU A 278 -0.09 -17.73 10.73
CA GLU A 278 0.21 -19.14 11.00
C GLU A 278 -0.93 -20.08 10.68
N GLN A 279 -2.15 -19.75 11.07
CA GLN A 279 -3.29 -20.65 10.93
C GLN A 279 -3.99 -20.43 9.59
N GLU A 280 -4.35 -19.19 9.28
CA GLU A 280 -5.06 -18.89 8.03
C GLU A 280 -4.12 -18.84 6.80
N GLY A 281 -2.83 -18.54 6.97
CA GLY A 281 -1.85 -18.60 5.89
C GLY A 281 -1.67 -17.30 5.10
N ALA A 282 -2.02 -16.15 5.68
CA ALA A 282 -1.74 -14.86 5.08
C ALA A 282 -0.23 -14.68 4.80
N CYS A 283 0.10 -14.20 3.61
CA CYS A 283 1.47 -13.95 3.18
C CYS A 283 1.96 -12.53 3.52
N TYR A 284 1.04 -11.60 3.66
CA TYR A 284 1.31 -10.22 4.04
C TYR A 284 0.06 -9.59 4.67
N MET A 285 0.25 -8.47 5.34
CA MET A 285 -0.83 -7.69 5.92
C MET A 285 -0.67 -6.21 5.59
N TRP A 286 -1.76 -5.57 5.17
CA TRP A 286 -1.88 -4.13 5.14
C TRP A 286 -2.70 -3.67 6.35
N MET A 287 -2.14 -2.81 7.19
CA MET A 287 -2.89 -2.11 8.21
C MET A 287 -3.10 -0.67 7.77
N PHE A 288 -4.36 -0.25 7.77
CA PHE A 288 -4.78 1.14 7.62
C PHE A 288 -5.38 1.59 8.93
N GLN A 289 -5.32 2.87 9.25
CA GLN A 289 -6.06 3.47 10.35
C GLN A 289 -7.29 4.16 9.77
N LEU A 290 -8.40 4.18 10.51
CA LEU A 290 -9.60 4.90 10.09
C LEU A 290 -9.24 6.36 9.78
N MET A 291 -9.57 6.79 8.56
CA MET A 291 -9.53 8.19 8.15
C MET A 291 -10.94 8.77 8.22
N PRO A 292 -11.12 9.97 8.79
CA PRO A 292 -12.44 10.57 8.94
C PRO A 292 -12.91 11.25 7.65
N ILE A 293 -12.99 10.48 6.58
CA ILE A 293 -13.49 10.88 5.24
C ILE A 293 -14.61 9.93 4.81
N GLY A 294 -15.44 10.34 3.85
CA GLY A 294 -16.65 9.60 3.49
C GLY A 294 -17.52 9.35 4.74
N ARG A 295 -18.02 8.13 4.93
CA ARG A 295 -18.77 7.77 6.16
C ARG A 295 -17.90 7.75 7.42
N GLY A 296 -16.57 7.75 7.29
CA GLY A 296 -15.67 7.86 8.43
C GLY A 296 -15.76 9.21 9.14
N GLN A 297 -16.20 10.26 8.44
CA GLN A 297 -16.32 11.61 9.01
C GLN A 297 -17.42 11.68 10.09
N ASP A 298 -18.45 10.83 9.98
CA ASP A 298 -19.51 10.72 10.99
C ASP A 298 -19.08 9.89 12.22
N GLU A 299 -17.88 9.28 12.14
CA GLU A 299 -17.37 8.28 13.09
C GLU A 299 -16.02 8.68 13.67
N LEU A 300 -15.82 9.97 13.99
CA LEU A 300 -14.56 10.49 14.52
C LEU A 300 -14.07 9.74 15.78
N SER A 301 -14.99 9.25 16.61
CA SER A 301 -14.67 8.46 17.81
C SER A 301 -14.01 7.10 17.51
N LEU A 302 -14.12 6.62 16.26
CA LEU A 302 -13.47 5.40 15.80
C LEU A 302 -12.02 5.63 15.37
N MET A 303 -11.54 6.87 15.31
CA MET A 303 -10.13 7.13 15.04
C MET A 303 -9.23 6.51 16.10
N VAL A 304 -8.13 5.91 15.66
CA VAL A 304 -7.08 5.41 16.56
C VAL A 304 -6.41 6.60 17.23
N SER A 305 -6.43 6.66 18.57
CA SER A 305 -5.77 7.74 19.32
C SER A 305 -4.25 7.78 19.07
N PRO A 306 -3.58 8.92 19.29
CA PRO A 306 -2.12 9.02 19.15
C PRO A 306 -1.35 7.96 19.95
N GLU A 307 -1.76 7.68 21.18
CA GLU A 307 -1.14 6.66 22.05
C GLU A 307 -1.29 5.26 21.46
N LYS A 308 -2.51 4.94 20.98
CA LYS A 308 -2.77 3.65 20.31
C LYS A 308 -2.00 3.53 19.00
N ARG A 309 -1.83 4.62 18.25
CA ARG A 309 -1.00 4.63 17.04
C ARG A 309 0.45 4.29 17.37
N VAL A 310 1.01 4.85 18.45
CA VAL A 310 2.37 4.52 18.92
C VAL A 310 2.45 3.08 19.43
N GLN A 311 1.43 2.57 20.11
CA GLN A 311 1.35 1.17 20.52
C GLN A 311 1.39 0.23 19.30
N LEU A 312 0.60 0.52 18.27
CA LEU A 312 0.60 -0.24 17.00
C LEU A 312 1.94 -0.12 16.26
N PHE A 313 2.62 1.04 16.32
CA PHE A 313 3.96 1.20 15.78
C PHE A 313 4.97 0.25 16.46
N ARG A 314 4.96 0.15 17.80
CA ARG A 314 5.82 -0.79 18.52
C ARG A 314 5.49 -2.25 18.20
N GLN A 315 4.21 -2.57 18.07
CA GLN A 315 3.80 -3.90 17.65
C GLN A 315 4.29 -4.20 16.22
N TRP A 316 4.20 -3.23 15.30
CA TRP A 316 4.73 -3.35 13.94
C TRP A 316 6.24 -3.64 13.92
N GLU A 317 7.04 -2.91 14.71
CA GLU A 317 8.48 -3.16 14.82
C GLU A 317 8.77 -4.60 15.27
N ARG A 318 8.01 -5.09 16.25
CA ARG A 318 8.10 -6.46 16.76
C ARG A 318 7.69 -7.50 15.71
N MET A 319 6.62 -7.25 14.97
CA MET A 319 6.16 -8.15 13.90
C MET A 319 7.21 -8.33 12.81
N LEU A 320 7.90 -7.25 12.43
CA LEU A 320 8.99 -7.33 11.46
C LEU A 320 10.24 -8.00 12.03
N ALA A 321 10.72 -7.54 13.19
CA ALA A 321 12.02 -7.93 13.73
C ALA A 321 12.03 -9.31 14.38
N GLU A 322 11.02 -9.63 15.18
CA GLU A 322 10.98 -10.87 15.98
C GLU A 322 10.20 -11.98 15.26
N LYS A 323 8.97 -11.69 14.82
CA LYS A 323 8.07 -12.70 14.25
C LYS A 323 8.32 -12.96 12.75
N ARG A 324 8.94 -11.99 12.07
CA ARG A 324 9.14 -11.98 10.60
C ARG A 324 7.82 -12.13 9.85
N TYR A 325 6.81 -11.36 10.27
CA TYR A 325 5.54 -11.21 9.58
C TYR A 325 5.55 -9.96 8.72
N CYS A 326 5.23 -10.09 7.44
CA CYS A 326 5.23 -8.97 6.50
C CYS A 326 4.01 -8.08 6.74
N VAL A 327 4.16 -7.06 7.58
CA VAL A 327 3.11 -6.09 7.91
C VAL A 327 3.50 -4.71 7.37
N ALA A 328 2.67 -4.17 6.48
CA ALA A 328 2.73 -2.80 6.01
C ALA A 328 1.64 -1.99 6.74
N ASP A 329 1.99 -1.33 7.83
CA ASP A 329 1.14 -0.32 8.46
C ASP A 329 1.28 0.98 7.68
N PHE A 330 0.27 1.36 6.91
CA PHE A 330 0.35 2.43 5.91
C PHE A 330 0.89 3.76 6.48
N TRP A 331 0.59 4.08 7.74
CA TRP A 331 1.10 5.28 8.40
C TRP A 331 2.34 5.01 9.25
N ASN A 332 2.33 3.97 10.10
CA ASN A 332 3.47 3.74 11.00
C ASN A 332 4.72 3.23 10.28
N SER A 333 4.57 2.70 9.06
CA SER A 333 5.69 2.27 8.21
C SER A 333 6.24 3.37 7.29
N GLY A 334 5.91 4.65 7.54
CA GLY A 334 6.38 5.79 6.74
C GLY A 334 7.89 5.84 6.52
N VAL A 335 8.68 5.34 7.49
CA VAL A 335 10.14 5.19 7.38
C VAL A 335 10.58 4.30 6.23
N LEU A 336 9.79 3.28 5.87
CA LEU A 336 10.12 2.38 4.75
C LEU A 336 10.14 3.11 3.41
N ALA A 337 9.29 4.13 3.28
CA ALA A 337 9.07 4.89 2.07
C ALA A 337 9.69 6.30 2.09
N LYS A 338 10.36 6.67 3.19
CA LYS A 338 10.90 8.03 3.42
C LYS A 338 9.81 9.10 3.48
N GLY A 339 8.72 8.81 4.20
CA GLY A 339 7.57 9.71 4.36
C GLY A 339 6.42 9.42 3.40
N CYS A 340 5.57 10.42 3.16
CA CYS A 340 4.37 10.32 2.30
C CYS A 340 4.69 9.76 0.92
N ILE A 341 3.86 8.85 0.39
CA ILE A 341 3.97 8.28 -0.97
C ILE A 341 2.93 8.82 -1.97
N ALA A 342 2.22 9.89 -1.61
CA ALA A 342 1.21 10.53 -2.45
C ALA A 342 1.81 11.49 -3.50
N TYR A 343 0.95 12.20 -4.21
CA TYR A 343 1.27 13.31 -5.14
C TYR A 343 2.12 12.91 -6.34
N GLY A 344 2.13 11.62 -6.69
CA GLY A 344 2.82 11.10 -7.87
C GLY A 344 4.32 11.31 -7.89
N ARG A 345 4.97 11.45 -6.72
CA ARG A 345 6.44 11.48 -6.64
C ARG A 345 7.06 10.15 -7.06
N SER A 346 8.35 10.17 -7.37
CA SER A 346 9.13 8.94 -7.54
C SER A 346 9.12 8.10 -6.27
N GLY A 347 8.88 6.79 -6.43
CA GLY A 347 8.63 5.85 -5.32
C GLY A 347 7.23 5.97 -4.70
N GLY A 348 6.37 6.82 -5.25
CA GLY A 348 4.99 7.04 -4.82
C GLY A 348 3.95 6.65 -5.86
N TYR A 349 2.74 7.17 -5.69
CA TYR A 349 1.58 6.90 -6.53
C TYR A 349 0.62 8.09 -6.69
N ILE A 350 -0.34 7.91 -7.59
CA ILE A 350 -1.58 8.69 -7.70
C ILE A 350 -2.78 7.74 -7.73
N TYR A 351 -3.96 8.26 -7.40
CA TYR A 351 -5.21 7.50 -7.34
C TYR A 351 -6.20 7.98 -8.41
N VAL A 352 -6.84 7.05 -9.11
CA VAL A 352 -7.97 7.31 -10.01
C VAL A 352 -9.22 6.62 -9.47
N ASP A 353 -10.24 7.40 -9.10
CA ASP A 353 -11.49 6.87 -8.55
C ASP A 353 -12.52 6.50 -9.64
N TRP A 354 -13.67 6.00 -9.20
CA TRP A 354 -14.78 5.52 -10.03
C TRP A 354 -15.51 6.62 -10.82
N HIS A 355 -15.28 7.89 -10.49
CA HIS A 355 -15.71 9.05 -11.28
C HIS A 355 -14.63 9.51 -12.25
N GLY A 356 -13.41 8.99 -12.13
CA GLY A 356 -12.26 9.35 -12.94
C GLY A 356 -11.48 10.53 -12.38
N HIS A 357 -11.76 10.94 -11.13
CA HIS A 357 -10.99 11.96 -10.45
C HIS A 357 -9.56 11.46 -10.23
N VAL A 358 -8.56 12.29 -10.55
CA VAL A 358 -7.16 12.01 -10.27
C VAL A 358 -6.78 12.70 -8.97
N THR A 359 -6.59 11.92 -7.90
CA THR A 359 -6.20 12.45 -6.58
C THR A 359 -4.77 12.03 -6.21
N PRO A 360 -4.12 12.75 -5.27
CA PRO A 360 -2.79 12.38 -4.80
C PRO A 360 -2.74 11.05 -4.06
N CYS A 361 -3.84 10.64 -3.41
CA CYS A 361 -3.91 9.53 -2.48
C CYS A 361 -5.37 9.10 -2.30
N VAL A 362 -5.59 7.81 -2.05
CA VAL A 362 -6.93 7.26 -1.71
C VAL A 362 -7.58 7.98 -0.52
N PHE A 363 -6.76 8.53 0.39
CA PHE A 363 -7.20 9.25 1.58
C PHE A 363 -7.24 10.77 1.44
N ILE A 364 -6.91 11.32 0.26
CA ILE A 364 -6.99 12.76 -0.03
C ILE A 364 -8.16 12.95 -1.02
N PRO A 365 -9.35 13.31 -0.52
CA PRO A 365 -10.57 13.30 -1.33
C PRO A 365 -10.76 14.61 -2.12
N TYR A 366 -9.68 15.10 -2.72
CA TYR A 366 -9.65 16.34 -3.49
C TYR A 366 -8.89 16.11 -4.80
N TYR A 367 -9.35 16.74 -5.87
CA TYR A 367 -8.79 16.58 -7.21
C TYR A 367 -8.80 17.90 -7.97
N VAL A 368 -7.91 18.01 -8.96
CA VAL A 368 -7.92 19.10 -9.93
C VAL A 368 -8.34 18.59 -11.29
N ASP A 369 -7.85 17.42 -11.70
CA ASP A 369 -8.09 16.84 -13.02
C ASP A 369 -8.96 15.58 -12.96
N THR A 370 -9.71 15.32 -14.04
CA THR A 370 -10.31 14.01 -14.31
C THR A 370 -9.71 13.36 -15.54
N VAL A 371 -9.65 12.04 -15.58
CA VAL A 371 -9.10 11.30 -16.74
C VAL A 371 -9.92 11.58 -18.01
N GLN A 372 -11.23 11.81 -17.90
CA GLN A 372 -12.09 12.16 -19.02
C GLN A 372 -11.72 13.52 -19.61
N GLU A 373 -11.57 14.55 -18.77
CA GLU A 373 -11.19 15.90 -19.21
C GLU A 373 -9.81 15.89 -19.86
N LEU A 374 -8.83 15.20 -19.25
CA LEU A 374 -7.48 15.07 -19.81
C LEU A 374 -7.52 14.41 -21.19
N TYR A 375 -8.18 13.26 -21.30
CA TYR A 375 -8.21 12.49 -22.53
C TYR A 375 -8.98 13.19 -23.66
N ALA A 376 -10.03 13.93 -23.35
CA ALA A 376 -10.75 14.75 -24.32
C ALA A 376 -9.88 15.90 -24.89
N GLN A 377 -8.90 16.37 -24.12
CA GLN A 377 -7.95 17.42 -24.53
C GLN A 377 -6.71 16.86 -25.23
N GLY A 378 -6.64 15.55 -25.48
CA GLY A 378 -5.44 14.90 -26.05
C GLY A 378 -4.27 14.81 -25.06
N LYS A 379 -4.52 15.07 -23.77
CA LYS A 379 -3.56 14.89 -22.67
C LYS A 379 -3.52 13.43 -22.22
N THR A 380 -2.57 13.11 -21.35
CA THR A 380 -2.43 11.79 -20.73
C THR A 380 -2.54 11.89 -19.22
N LEU A 381 -2.57 10.75 -18.53
CA LEU A 381 -2.55 10.69 -17.07
C LEU A 381 -1.34 11.41 -16.45
N ALA A 382 -0.22 11.48 -17.18
CA ALA A 382 0.98 12.20 -16.74
C ALA A 382 0.74 13.69 -16.51
N ASP A 383 -0.14 14.31 -17.31
CA ASP A 383 -0.36 15.74 -17.24
C ASP A 383 -1.06 16.14 -15.92
N ALA A 384 -1.82 15.23 -15.30
CA ALA A 384 -2.43 15.43 -13.98
C ALA A 384 -1.41 15.65 -12.86
N LEU A 385 -0.16 15.20 -13.04
CA LEU A 385 0.89 15.32 -12.03
C LEU A 385 1.38 16.75 -11.85
N PHE A 386 1.03 17.66 -12.76
CA PHE A 386 1.56 19.03 -12.83
C PHE A 386 0.54 20.11 -12.51
N SER A 387 -0.63 19.74 -11.97
CA SER A 387 -1.49 20.71 -11.28
C SER A 387 -0.75 21.33 -10.09
N GLU A 388 -1.09 22.57 -9.75
CA GLU A 388 -0.45 23.27 -8.63
C GLU A 388 -0.61 22.50 -7.31
N PHE A 389 -1.78 21.88 -7.10
CA PHE A 389 -2.05 20.99 -5.96
C PHE A 389 -1.03 19.85 -5.83
N MET A 390 -0.74 19.15 -6.93
CA MET A 390 0.24 18.06 -6.95
C MET A 390 1.68 18.57 -6.75
N ILE A 391 2.01 19.72 -7.34
CA ILE A 391 3.34 20.35 -7.20
C ILE A 391 3.60 20.77 -5.75
N ARG A 392 2.65 21.48 -5.12
CA ARG A 392 2.78 21.92 -3.73
C ARG A 392 2.88 20.74 -2.75
N GLY A 393 2.13 19.67 -3.00
CA GLY A 393 2.25 18.44 -2.22
C GLY A 393 3.64 17.81 -2.31
N ARG A 394 4.25 17.76 -3.51
CA ARG A 394 5.64 17.29 -3.70
C ARG A 394 6.68 18.23 -3.10
N GLN A 395 6.44 19.54 -3.16
CA GLN A 395 7.30 20.52 -2.49
C GLN A 395 7.34 20.27 -0.99
N TRP A 396 6.18 20.10 -0.34
CA TRP A 396 6.11 19.73 1.07
C TRP A 396 6.85 18.41 1.37
N GLN A 397 6.69 17.37 0.54
CA GLN A 397 7.43 16.11 0.72
C GLN A 397 8.96 16.30 0.66
N ASN A 398 9.44 17.17 -0.24
CA ASN A 398 10.86 17.48 -0.36
C ASN A 398 11.39 18.20 0.88
N GLU A 399 10.71 19.25 1.30
CA GLU A 399 11.04 20.05 2.48
C GLU A 399 10.96 19.23 3.76
N TYR A 400 9.96 18.35 3.88
CA TYR A 400 9.74 17.53 5.06
C TYR A 400 10.80 16.44 5.25
N GLY A 401 11.50 16.01 4.20
CA GLY A 401 12.63 15.10 4.41
C GLY A 401 13.29 14.51 3.17
N LEU A 402 12.66 14.50 2.00
CA LEU A 402 13.29 13.87 0.82
C LEU A 402 14.54 14.64 0.35
N ALA A 403 14.58 15.96 0.52
CA ALA A 403 15.73 16.79 0.13
C ALA A 403 16.88 16.77 1.16
N ASN A 404 16.62 16.33 2.40
CA ASN A 404 17.62 16.25 3.47
C ASN A 404 17.63 14.87 4.14
N PRO A 405 18.09 13.81 3.44
CA PRO A 405 18.02 12.44 3.94
C PRO A 405 18.83 12.19 5.21
N HIS A 406 19.83 13.03 5.52
CA HIS A 406 20.65 12.90 6.73
C HIS A 406 19.94 13.34 8.00
N ARG A 407 19.04 14.33 7.89
CA ARG A 407 18.25 14.83 9.01
C ARG A 407 16.83 15.15 8.53
N PRO A 408 16.06 14.12 8.13
CA PRO A 408 14.71 14.33 7.65
C PRO A 408 13.78 14.66 8.82
N GLY A 409 12.61 15.22 8.50
CA GLY A 409 11.49 15.35 9.43
C GLY A 409 11.03 13.99 9.95
N ASN A 410 10.13 14.02 10.92
CA ASN A 410 9.67 12.85 11.64
C ASN A 410 8.84 11.90 10.76
N TRP A 411 9.47 10.94 10.10
CA TRP A 411 8.77 9.98 9.23
C TRP A 411 7.85 8.98 9.96
N LEU A 412 7.66 9.10 11.28
CA LEU A 412 6.56 8.46 12.01
C LEU A 412 5.23 9.23 11.87
N MET A 413 5.31 10.47 11.38
CA MET A 413 4.21 11.35 10.98
C MET A 413 4.26 11.62 9.48
N PRO A 414 4.15 10.60 8.61
CA PRO A 414 4.47 10.77 7.20
C PRO A 414 3.38 11.49 6.38
N CYS A 415 2.15 11.64 6.86
CA CYS A 415 1.01 11.95 5.99
C CYS A 415 0.57 13.41 6.07
N SER A 416 0.63 14.14 4.95
CA SER A 416 0.16 15.54 4.87
C SER A 416 -1.27 15.75 5.42
N ILE A 417 -2.25 14.96 4.99
CA ILE A 417 -3.66 15.16 5.40
C ILE A 417 -3.99 14.59 6.79
N ARG A 418 -3.19 13.67 7.33
CA ARG A 418 -3.50 13.02 8.62
C ARG A 418 -2.65 13.56 9.77
N ASP A 419 -1.40 13.91 9.47
CA ASP A 419 -0.36 14.17 10.46
C ASP A 419 0.18 15.61 10.38
N HIS A 420 -0.28 16.39 9.38
CA HIS A 420 0.12 17.77 9.12
C HIS A 420 -1.06 18.57 8.54
N TYR A 421 -2.26 18.40 9.11
CA TYR A 421 -3.51 18.85 8.51
C TYR A 421 -3.55 20.37 8.32
N ASP A 422 -2.98 21.14 9.25
CA ASP A 422 -2.89 22.59 9.12
C ASP A 422 -2.11 23.02 7.88
N HIS A 423 -0.92 22.43 7.69
CA HIS A 423 -0.10 22.70 6.51
C HIS A 423 -0.76 22.18 5.23
N PHE A 424 -1.42 21.02 5.29
CA PHE A 424 -2.19 20.51 4.15
C PHE A 424 -3.27 21.50 3.72
N ARG A 425 -4.11 21.95 4.67
CA ARG A 425 -5.23 22.88 4.43
C ARG A 425 -4.75 24.27 3.99
N GLY A 426 -3.70 24.79 4.61
CA GLY A 426 -3.23 26.17 4.39
C GLY A 426 -2.24 26.34 3.23
N CYS A 427 -1.41 25.33 2.97
CA CYS A 427 -0.28 25.45 2.04
C CYS A 427 -0.43 24.55 0.81
N ILE A 428 -0.90 23.31 0.96
CA ILE A 428 -0.95 22.33 -0.15
C ILE A 428 -2.23 22.51 -0.97
N VAL A 429 -3.39 22.62 -0.31
CA VAL A 429 -4.69 22.83 -0.96
C VAL A 429 -4.68 24.15 -1.74
N THR A 430 -5.07 24.11 -3.01
CA THR A 430 -5.11 25.26 -3.92
C THR A 430 -6.54 25.71 -4.20
N ALA A 431 -6.74 26.92 -4.72
CA ALA A 431 -8.08 27.47 -4.94
C ALA A 431 -8.92 26.70 -5.97
N ASP A 432 -8.27 25.95 -6.87
CA ASP A 432 -8.88 25.17 -7.95
C ASP A 432 -9.18 23.71 -7.58
N VAL A 433 -8.86 23.27 -6.36
CA VAL A 433 -9.22 21.92 -5.92
C VAL A 433 -10.73 21.73 -5.83
N ARG A 434 -11.20 20.58 -6.29
CA ARG A 434 -12.58 20.15 -6.24
C ARG A 434 -12.71 19.02 -5.20
N PRO A 435 -13.67 19.08 -4.27
CA PRO A 435 -13.96 17.96 -3.37
C PRO A 435 -14.58 16.80 -4.15
N GLN A 436 -14.21 15.56 -3.82
CA GLN A 436 -14.77 14.35 -4.44
C GLN A 436 -16.27 14.18 -4.18
N ASP A 437 -16.72 14.59 -2.99
CA ASP A 437 -18.10 14.49 -2.54
C ASP A 437 -18.45 15.59 -1.52
N GLN A 438 -19.70 15.55 -1.04
CA GLN A 438 -20.21 16.50 -0.05
C GLN A 438 -19.42 16.45 1.27
N LYS A 439 -19.00 15.26 1.71
CA LYS A 439 -18.26 15.05 2.96
C LYS A 439 -16.87 15.68 2.88
N ALA A 440 -16.17 15.50 1.76
CA ALA A 440 -14.90 16.16 1.48
C ALA A 440 -15.03 17.69 1.52
N MET A 441 -16.11 18.25 0.94
CA MET A 441 -16.37 19.69 1.01
C MET A 441 -16.57 20.17 2.45
N GLU A 442 -17.42 19.48 3.21
CA GLU A 442 -17.71 19.78 4.62
C GLU A 442 -16.44 19.69 5.48
N GLY A 443 -15.60 18.67 5.25
CA GLY A 443 -14.35 18.47 5.98
C GLY A 443 -13.34 19.62 5.76
N LEU A 444 -13.25 20.14 4.54
CA LEU A 444 -12.35 21.26 4.23
C LEU A 444 -12.82 22.60 4.83
N GLN A 445 -14.14 22.78 4.92
CA GLN A 445 -14.77 24.02 5.41
C GLN A 445 -14.99 24.05 6.93
N SER A 446 -14.99 22.89 7.59
CA SER A 446 -15.30 22.78 9.01
C SER A 446 -14.11 23.17 9.90
N GLU A 447 -14.28 24.23 10.69
CA GLU A 447 -13.32 24.64 11.72
C GLU A 447 -13.23 23.64 12.88
N ASP A 448 -14.33 22.94 13.19
CA ASP A 448 -14.32 21.88 14.20
C ASP A 448 -13.49 20.69 13.73
N PHE A 449 -13.64 20.29 12.46
CA PHE A 449 -12.83 19.23 11.87
C PHE A 449 -11.34 19.63 11.83
N HIS A 450 -11.03 20.86 11.43
CA HIS A 450 -9.66 21.39 11.46
C HIS A 450 -9.06 21.35 12.88
N ARG A 451 -9.78 21.85 13.88
CA ARG A 451 -9.32 21.79 15.28
C ARG A 451 -9.04 20.37 15.75
N VAL A 452 -9.91 19.41 15.44
CA VAL A 452 -9.74 18.00 15.84
C VAL A 452 -8.50 17.38 15.20
N MET A 453 -8.30 17.59 13.90
CA MET A 453 -7.14 17.05 13.20
C MET A 453 -5.83 17.69 13.66
N CYS A 454 -5.79 19.02 13.86
CA CYS A 454 -4.59 19.71 14.36
C CYS A 454 -4.23 19.31 15.81
N GLU A 455 -5.22 19.06 16.66
CA GLU A 455 -4.98 18.55 18.01
C GLU A 455 -4.42 17.11 17.97
N TYR A 456 -4.90 16.28 17.05
CA TYR A 456 -4.34 14.95 16.81
C TYR A 456 -2.86 15.03 16.38
N ASP A 457 -2.53 15.93 15.44
CA ASP A 457 -1.17 16.16 14.97
C ASP A 457 -0.24 16.53 16.14
N ARG A 458 -0.64 17.50 16.96
CA ARG A 458 0.12 17.97 18.13
C ARG A 458 0.40 16.85 19.12
N GLN A 459 -0.63 16.11 19.51
CA GLN A 459 -0.48 15.00 20.46
C GLN A 459 0.42 13.89 19.91
N LEU A 460 0.29 13.57 18.61
CA LEU A 460 1.13 12.57 17.98
C LEU A 460 2.60 13.04 17.88
N GLU A 461 2.84 14.32 17.61
CA GLU A 461 4.18 14.90 17.58
C GLU A 461 4.86 14.82 18.95
N GLU A 462 4.15 15.12 20.03
CA GLU A 462 4.67 15.00 21.40
C GLU A 462 5.12 13.58 21.73
N LEU A 463 4.38 12.58 21.25
CA LEU A 463 4.69 11.17 21.50
C LEU A 463 5.79 10.62 20.59
N THR A 464 5.84 11.06 19.33
CA THR A 464 6.73 10.45 18.32
C THR A 464 8.05 11.21 18.14
N SER A 465 8.12 12.49 18.47
CA SER A 465 9.35 13.28 18.35
C SER A 465 10.51 12.72 19.20
N PRO A 466 10.31 12.32 20.47
CA PRO A 466 11.37 11.69 21.25
C PRO A 466 11.84 10.37 20.64
N ILE A 467 10.92 9.55 20.12
CA ILE A 467 11.23 8.28 19.44
C ILE A 467 12.09 8.55 18.21
N TRP A 468 11.67 9.51 17.37
CA TRP A 468 12.39 9.88 16.16
C TRP A 468 13.81 10.36 16.45
N GLN A 469 13.98 11.31 17.38
CA GLN A 469 15.27 11.89 17.72
C GLN A 469 16.24 10.84 18.32
N GLN A 470 15.75 10.01 19.25
CA GLN A 470 16.60 9.10 20.02
C GLN A 470 16.91 7.78 19.29
N GLU A 471 15.95 7.25 18.52
CA GLU A 471 16.07 5.92 17.90
C GLU A 471 16.45 5.99 16.43
N TYR A 472 15.99 7.00 15.70
CA TYR A 472 16.26 7.14 14.26
C TYR A 472 17.41 8.09 13.97
N LEU A 473 17.42 9.29 14.57
CA LEU A 473 18.51 10.26 14.38
C LEU A 473 19.69 10.05 15.33
N GLN A 474 19.50 9.27 16.41
CA GLN A 474 20.50 8.99 17.44
C GLN A 474 21.13 10.25 18.08
N GLU A 475 20.37 11.34 18.14
CA GLU A 475 20.85 12.61 18.71
C GLU A 475 21.16 12.43 20.21
N GLY A 476 22.38 12.78 20.63
CA GLY A 476 22.84 12.68 22.02
C GLY A 476 23.55 11.36 22.39
N LYS A 477 23.66 10.37 21.50
CA LYS A 477 24.50 9.19 21.74
C LYS A 477 25.95 9.47 21.33
N ILE A 478 26.87 9.54 22.30
CA ILE A 478 28.31 9.41 22.05
C ILE A 478 28.51 8.03 21.42
N HIS A 479 28.97 7.95 20.18
CA HIS A 479 29.27 6.69 19.51
C HIS A 479 30.28 5.87 20.34
N GLN A 480 29.81 4.91 21.12
CA GLN A 480 30.63 3.77 21.52
C GLN A 480 30.49 2.71 20.43
N PRO A 481 31.60 2.25 19.83
CA PRO A 481 31.56 1.25 18.76
C PRO A 481 30.95 -0.05 19.30
N VAL A 482 29.79 -0.42 18.79
CA VAL A 482 29.12 -1.68 19.13
C VAL A 482 29.93 -2.83 18.52
N GLY A 483 30.60 -3.58 19.38
CA GLY A 483 31.33 -4.78 19.01
C GLY A 483 30.39 -5.85 18.46
N VAL A 484 30.68 -6.31 17.25
CA VAL A 484 30.02 -7.45 16.61
C VAL A 484 30.30 -8.71 17.44
N SER A 485 29.28 -9.26 18.12
CA SER A 485 29.37 -10.64 18.61
C SER A 485 29.22 -11.60 17.43
N ARG A 486 30.22 -12.47 17.27
CA ARG A 486 30.44 -13.41 16.16
C ARG A 486 29.36 -14.47 15.98
#